data_AF-A0A847VC72-F1
#
_entry.id   AF-A0A847VC72-F1
#
_cell.length_a   1.000
_cell.length_b   1.000
_cell.length_c   1.000
_cell.angle_alpha   90.00
_cell.angle_beta   90.00
_cell.angle_gamma   90.00
#
_symmetry.space_group_name_H-M   'P 1'
#
loop_
_entity.id
_entity.type
_entity.pdbx_description
1 polymer ?
#
loop_
_entity_poly.entity_id
_entity_poly.type
_entity_poly.pdbx_seq_one_letter_code
_entity_poly.pdbx_strand_id
1 'polypeptide(L)'
;MTTDEIERGFAALEERVREYCDEIEEASGEVRMDEAALLARMVTAAAAIVPAAGLEVMSRGKVDAAGGMYDTSYYPGKMLVLGRTDPVPFRPDNPDKAITDQFCVLREDGTLAELMYSNDTVLVDSLLEPISPGDALGVYGPELLFILYRGLLEHLEGQEALLDALRVTLEFIHG
;
A
#
# COMPACT_ATOMS: atom_id res chain seq x y z
N MET A 1 -18.47 -45.56 -25.68
CA MET A 1 -18.51 -44.46 -24.73
C MET A 1 -19.95 -44.04 -24.58
N THR A 2 -20.57 -44.38 -23.46
CA THR A 2 -21.98 -44.04 -23.20
C THR A 2 -22.08 -42.61 -22.67
N THR A 3 -23.24 -41.96 -22.80
CA THR A 3 -23.48 -40.62 -22.23
C THR A 3 -23.16 -40.56 -20.74
N ASP A 4 -23.44 -41.65 -20.02
CA ASP A 4 -23.18 -41.83 -18.58
C ASP A 4 -21.68 -41.85 -18.22
N GLU A 5 -20.83 -42.41 -19.09
CA GLU A 5 -19.36 -42.37 -18.92
C GLU A 5 -18.81 -40.95 -19.14
N ILE A 6 -19.41 -40.19 -20.06
CA ILE A 6 -19.03 -38.80 -20.35
C ILE A 6 -19.44 -37.89 -19.18
N GLU A 7 -20.68 -38.01 -18.68
CA GLU A 7 -21.20 -37.22 -17.55
C GLU A 7 -20.37 -37.45 -16.27
N ARG A 8 -20.03 -38.70 -15.97
CA ARG A 8 -19.11 -39.02 -14.86
C ARG A 8 -17.72 -38.42 -15.04
N GLY A 9 -17.20 -38.43 -16.27
CA GLY A 9 -15.91 -37.82 -16.60
C GLY A 9 -15.92 -36.31 -16.36
N PHE A 10 -16.98 -35.61 -16.78
CA PHE A 10 -17.14 -34.18 -16.52
C PHE A 10 -17.30 -33.87 -15.03
N ALA A 11 -18.12 -34.63 -14.30
CA ALA A 11 -18.28 -34.42 -12.86
C ALA A 11 -16.96 -34.57 -12.09
N ALA A 12 -16.14 -35.57 -12.45
CA ALA A 12 -14.82 -35.77 -11.85
C ALA A 12 -13.82 -34.66 -12.20
N LEU A 13 -13.92 -34.07 -13.40
CA LEU A 13 -13.12 -32.90 -13.78
C LEU A 13 -13.54 -31.65 -13.02
N GLU A 14 -14.84 -31.40 -12.86
CA GLU A 14 -15.36 -30.28 -12.08
C GLU A 14 -14.96 -30.36 -10.61
N GLU A 15 -15.01 -31.56 -10.02
CA GLU A 15 -14.52 -31.81 -8.66
C GLU A 15 -13.03 -31.49 -8.54
N ARG A 16 -12.20 -31.97 -9.48
CA ARG A 16 -10.76 -31.70 -9.48
C ARG A 16 -10.43 -30.22 -9.68
N VAL A 17 -11.17 -29.52 -10.54
CA VAL A 17 -10.99 -28.07 -10.73
C VAL A 17 -11.28 -27.34 -9.43
N ARG A 18 -12.35 -27.72 -8.72
CA ARG A 18 -12.68 -27.12 -7.42
C ARG A 18 -11.58 -27.36 -6.39
N GLU A 19 -11.11 -28.61 -6.25
CA GLU A 19 -10.00 -28.94 -5.34
C GLU A 19 -8.76 -28.08 -5.61
N TYR A 20 -8.36 -27.95 -6.88
CA TYR A 20 -7.21 -27.10 -7.23
C TYR A 20 -7.48 -25.62 -6.98
N CYS A 21 -8.69 -25.13 -7.23
CA CYS A 21 -9.04 -23.74 -6.88
C CYS A 21 -8.91 -23.50 -5.38
N ASP A 22 -9.41 -24.42 -4.54
CA ASP A 22 -9.34 -24.32 -3.08
C ASP A 22 -7.87 -24.35 -2.61
N GLU A 23 -7.03 -25.25 -3.14
CA GLU A 23 -5.60 -25.31 -2.85
C GLU A 23 -4.86 -24.03 -3.27
N ILE A 24 -5.18 -23.47 -4.44
CA ILE A 24 -4.61 -22.22 -4.93
C ILE A 24 -5.01 -21.07 -4.01
N GLU A 25 -6.27 -20.99 -3.59
CA GLU A 25 -6.75 -19.94 -2.70
C GLU A 25 -6.07 -19.99 -1.33
N GLU A 26 -5.91 -21.18 -0.76
CA GLU A 26 -5.20 -21.41 0.50
C GLU A 26 -3.72 -21.00 0.40
N ALA A 27 -2.99 -21.53 -0.58
CA ALA A 27 -1.58 -21.20 -0.80
C ALA A 27 -1.38 -19.71 -1.09
N SER A 28 -2.27 -19.10 -1.89
CA SER A 28 -2.24 -17.65 -2.14
C SER A 28 -2.52 -16.84 -0.87
N GLY A 29 -3.33 -17.37 0.04
CA GLY A 29 -3.59 -16.79 1.35
C GLY A 29 -2.33 -16.73 2.21
N GLU A 30 -1.58 -17.83 2.28
CA GLU A 30 -0.31 -17.89 3.01
C GLU A 30 0.72 -16.90 2.46
N VAL A 31 0.87 -16.84 1.12
CA VAL A 31 1.79 -15.88 0.48
C VAL A 31 1.43 -14.44 0.84
N ARG A 32 0.16 -14.06 0.76
CA ARG A 32 -0.29 -12.70 1.15
C ARG A 32 0.00 -12.40 2.62
N MET A 33 -0.13 -13.38 3.51
CA MET A 33 0.21 -13.20 4.93
C MET A 33 1.71 -12.97 5.13
N ASP A 34 2.55 -13.71 4.42
CA ASP A 34 4.00 -13.57 4.49
C ASP A 34 4.48 -12.23 3.91
N GLU A 35 3.88 -11.78 2.80
CA GLU A 35 4.13 -10.47 2.22
C GLU A 35 3.73 -9.34 3.17
N ALA A 36 2.56 -9.43 3.81
CA ALA A 36 2.12 -8.47 4.81
C ALA A 36 3.08 -8.42 6.02
N ALA A 37 3.55 -9.59 6.46
CA ALA A 37 4.55 -9.69 7.53
C ALA A 37 5.90 -9.11 7.11
N LEU A 38 6.33 -9.31 5.86
CA LEU A 38 7.53 -8.69 5.32
C LEU A 38 7.41 -7.17 5.28
N LEU A 39 6.31 -6.65 4.74
CA LEU A 39 6.05 -5.20 4.69
C LEU A 39 6.08 -4.61 6.10
N ALA A 40 5.44 -5.25 7.09
CA ALA A 40 5.45 -4.80 8.48
C ALA A 40 6.87 -4.68 9.05
N ARG A 41 7.74 -5.66 8.78
CA ARG A 41 9.16 -5.63 9.21
C ARG A 41 9.94 -4.52 8.50
N MET A 42 9.74 -4.35 7.19
CA MET A 42 10.39 -3.30 6.42
C MET A 42 9.96 -1.91 6.89
N VAL A 43 8.67 -1.73 7.18
CA VAL A 43 8.10 -0.49 7.73
C VAL A 43 8.74 -0.14 9.07
N THR A 44 8.91 -1.14 9.94
CA THR A 44 9.59 -0.96 11.23
C THR A 44 11.03 -0.48 11.05
N ALA A 45 11.77 -1.07 10.11
CA ALA A 45 13.13 -0.64 9.80
C ALA A 45 13.15 0.77 9.18
N ALA A 46 12.21 1.07 8.30
CA ALA A 46 12.14 2.33 7.58
C ALA A 46 11.66 3.51 8.43
N ALA A 47 10.98 3.27 9.55
CA ALA A 47 10.60 4.32 10.50
C ALA A 47 11.80 5.20 10.90
N ALA A 48 12.98 4.59 11.05
CA ALA A 48 14.22 5.30 11.40
C ALA A 48 14.71 6.30 10.34
N ILE A 49 14.36 6.09 9.06
CA ILE A 49 14.79 6.97 7.96
C ILE A 49 13.78 8.08 7.65
N VAL A 50 12.52 7.96 8.09
CA VAL A 50 11.45 8.94 7.78
C VAL A 50 11.81 10.38 8.19
N PRO A 51 12.44 10.67 9.34
CA PRO A 51 12.81 12.05 9.68
C PRO A 51 13.79 12.69 8.69
N ALA A 52 14.65 11.89 8.07
CA ALA A 52 15.65 12.34 7.10
C ALA A 52 15.10 12.39 5.66
N ALA A 53 14.38 11.34 5.25
CA ALA A 53 13.93 11.14 3.87
C ALA A 53 12.50 11.61 3.59
N GLY A 54 11.68 11.75 4.63
CA GLY A 54 10.26 12.09 4.52
C GLY A 54 9.99 13.57 4.29
N LEU A 55 8.75 13.85 3.91
CA LEU A 55 8.22 15.17 3.58
C LEU A 55 7.20 15.62 4.63
N GLU A 56 7.08 16.93 4.82
CA GLU A 56 5.95 17.50 5.54
C GLU A 56 4.70 17.44 4.66
N VAL A 57 3.61 16.88 5.20
CA VAL A 57 2.38 16.63 4.45
C VAL A 57 1.29 17.60 4.88
N MET A 58 0.66 18.25 3.91
CA MET A 58 -0.39 19.24 4.16
C MET A 58 -1.68 18.56 4.64
N SER A 59 -2.19 19.00 5.79
CA SER A 59 -3.49 18.59 6.30
C SER A 59 -4.62 19.49 5.79
N ARG A 60 -4.33 20.77 5.56
CA ARG A 60 -5.30 21.75 5.06
C ARG A 60 -4.60 22.95 4.41
N GLY A 61 -5.24 23.56 3.43
CA GLY A 61 -4.85 24.83 2.84
C GLY A 61 -6.03 25.50 2.14
N LYS A 62 -6.01 26.83 2.03
CA LYS A 62 -6.96 27.57 1.20
C LYS A 62 -6.36 27.84 -0.17
N VAL A 63 -7.20 27.85 -1.19
CA VAL A 63 -6.83 28.10 -2.57
C VAL A 63 -7.19 29.54 -2.94
N ASP A 64 -6.25 30.29 -3.50
CA ASP A 64 -6.49 31.63 -4.02
C ASP A 64 -7.00 31.60 -5.48
N ALA A 65 -7.37 32.76 -6.02
CA ALA A 65 -7.89 32.86 -7.39
C ALA A 65 -6.86 32.51 -8.49
N ALA A 66 -5.57 32.46 -8.16
CA ALA A 66 -4.49 32.04 -9.05
C ALA A 66 -4.13 30.55 -8.88
N GLY A 67 -4.81 29.82 -7.98
CA GLY A 67 -4.53 28.42 -7.66
C GLY A 67 -3.39 28.23 -6.63
N GLY A 68 -2.91 29.30 -6.03
CA GLY A 68 -1.91 29.28 -4.97
C GLY A 68 -2.50 28.81 -3.64
N MET A 69 -1.72 28.03 -2.89
CA MET A 69 -2.09 27.62 -1.53
C MET A 69 -1.66 28.69 -0.51
N TYR A 70 -2.56 29.04 0.41
CA TYR A 70 -2.27 29.91 1.55
C TYR A 70 -2.98 29.41 2.81
N ASP A 71 -2.62 29.95 3.98
CA ASP A 71 -3.20 29.53 5.27
C ASP A 71 -3.11 28.00 5.46
N THR A 72 -1.90 27.46 5.23
CA THR A 72 -1.65 26.02 5.22
C THR A 72 -1.36 25.50 6.63
N SER A 73 -1.83 24.29 6.89
CA SER A 73 -1.47 23.47 8.04
C SER A 73 -0.96 22.11 7.59
N TYR A 74 -0.04 21.56 8.37
CA TYR A 74 0.61 20.28 8.08
C TYR A 74 0.33 19.29 9.21
N TYR A 75 0.40 17.99 8.89
CA TYR A 75 0.42 16.96 9.92
C TYR A 75 1.71 17.05 10.74
N PRO A 76 1.68 16.64 12.02
CA PRO A 76 2.89 16.53 12.82
C PRO A 76 3.77 15.38 12.31
N GLY A 77 5.07 15.65 12.20
CA GLY A 77 6.06 14.69 11.72
C GLY A 77 6.10 14.59 10.20
N LYS A 78 7.20 14.03 9.69
CA LYS A 78 7.35 13.75 8.26
C LYS A 78 6.72 12.42 7.88
N MET A 79 6.48 12.26 6.58
CA MET A 79 5.97 11.03 6.01
C MET A 79 6.72 10.69 4.73
N LEU A 80 6.97 9.40 4.52
CA LEU A 80 7.48 8.88 3.27
C LEU A 80 6.29 8.44 2.41
N VAL A 81 6.15 9.00 1.21
CA VAL A 81 5.10 8.58 0.26
C VAL A 81 5.56 7.31 -0.43
N LEU A 82 4.79 6.23 -0.29
CA LEU A 82 5.16 4.91 -0.79
C LEU A 82 4.47 4.56 -2.11
N GLY A 83 3.24 5.00 -2.30
CA GLY A 83 2.46 4.62 -3.47
C GLY A 83 1.25 5.52 -3.67
N ARG A 84 0.70 5.48 -4.88
CA ARG A 84 -0.54 6.15 -5.27
C ARG A 84 -1.46 5.09 -5.87
N THR A 85 -2.75 5.23 -5.61
CA THR A 85 -3.78 4.41 -6.23
C THR A 85 -4.85 5.29 -6.89
N ASP A 86 -5.78 4.67 -7.59
CA ASP A 86 -7.00 5.35 -8.03
C ASP A 86 -7.85 5.66 -6.80
N PRO A 87 -8.19 6.94 -6.56
CA PRO A 87 -8.86 7.34 -5.33
C PRO A 87 -10.25 6.71 -5.24
N VAL A 88 -10.60 6.26 -4.04
CA VAL A 88 -11.99 5.88 -3.77
C VAL A 88 -12.90 7.12 -3.88
N PRO A 89 -14.19 6.97 -4.25
CA PRO A 89 -14.98 8.13 -4.65
C PRO A 89 -15.17 9.19 -3.56
N PHE A 90 -15.26 8.79 -2.29
CA PHE A 90 -15.59 9.67 -1.17
C PHE A 90 -14.82 9.30 0.09
N ARG A 91 -14.63 10.28 0.98
CA ARG A 91 -13.97 10.05 2.27
C ARG A 91 -14.79 9.17 3.20
N PRO A 92 -14.13 8.29 3.97
CA PRO A 92 -14.81 7.43 4.94
C PRO A 92 -15.37 8.20 6.14
N ASP A 93 -14.77 9.34 6.52
CA ASP A 93 -15.26 10.19 7.61
C ASP A 93 -16.34 11.18 7.16
N ASN A 94 -16.40 11.49 5.86
CA ASN A 94 -17.39 12.40 5.29
C ASN A 94 -17.73 12.05 3.83
N PRO A 95 -18.90 11.44 3.56
CA PRO A 95 -19.27 11.03 2.21
C PRO A 95 -19.59 12.20 1.27
N ASP A 96 -19.76 13.43 1.78
CA ASP A 96 -19.96 14.61 0.94
C ASP A 96 -18.65 15.13 0.32
N LYS A 97 -17.50 14.59 0.75
CA LYS A 97 -16.19 14.97 0.26
C LYS A 97 -15.63 13.94 -0.71
N ALA A 98 -15.53 14.33 -1.98
CA ALA A 98 -14.85 13.54 -2.99
C ALA A 98 -13.34 13.52 -2.76
N ILE A 99 -12.70 12.37 -2.99
CA ILE A 99 -11.24 12.25 -2.92
C ILE A 99 -10.68 12.50 -4.31
N THR A 100 -9.70 13.39 -4.42
CA THR A 100 -9.01 13.68 -5.69
C THR A 100 -7.72 12.89 -5.82
N ASP A 101 -7.03 12.64 -4.71
CA ASP A 101 -5.76 11.93 -4.67
C ASP A 101 -5.66 11.09 -3.41
N GLN A 102 -5.16 9.86 -3.56
CA GLN A 102 -5.03 8.88 -2.48
C GLN A 102 -3.64 8.23 -2.53
N PHE A 103 -2.95 8.26 -1.39
CA PHE A 103 -1.58 7.80 -1.25
C PHE A 103 -1.39 6.90 -0.04
N CYS A 104 -0.56 5.87 -0.19
CA CYS A 104 -0.01 5.14 0.94
C CYS A 104 1.21 5.90 1.47
N VAL A 105 1.24 6.17 2.78
CA VAL A 105 2.34 6.86 3.43
C VAL A 105 2.83 6.11 4.66
N LEU A 106 4.14 6.18 4.91
CA LEU A 106 4.78 5.72 6.13
C LEU A 106 5.11 6.92 7.03
N ARG A 107 4.64 6.87 8.28
CA ARG A 107 4.85 7.89 9.30
C ARG A 107 6.10 7.61 10.13
N GLU A 108 6.63 8.63 10.79
CA GLU A 108 7.80 8.53 11.69
C GLU A 108 7.61 7.53 12.84
N ASP A 109 6.37 7.30 13.28
CA ASP A 109 6.03 6.32 14.33
C ASP A 109 6.01 4.86 13.83
N GLY A 110 6.36 4.63 12.56
CA GLY A 110 6.36 3.30 11.96
C GLY A 110 4.96 2.79 11.60
N THR A 111 3.97 3.67 11.51
CA THR A 111 2.62 3.30 11.07
C THR A 111 2.40 3.64 9.60
N LEU A 112 1.71 2.75 8.89
CA LEU A 112 1.17 3.02 7.56
C LEU A 112 -0.16 3.75 7.68
N ALA A 113 -0.40 4.68 6.78
CA ALA A 113 -1.67 5.37 6.65
C ALA A 113 -2.00 5.64 5.18
N GLU A 114 -3.29 5.81 4.91
CA GLU A 114 -3.81 6.38 3.68
C GLU A 114 -4.01 7.87 3.85
N LEU A 115 -3.34 8.63 2.99
CA LEU A 115 -3.50 10.07 2.86
C LEU A 115 -4.45 10.34 1.69
N MET A 116 -5.63 10.84 2.00
CA MET A 116 -6.69 11.14 1.03
C MET A 116 -6.94 12.64 0.97
N TYR A 117 -6.66 13.27 -0.17
CA TYR A 117 -6.95 14.69 -0.40
C TYR A 117 -8.34 14.88 -0.98
N SER A 118 -9.02 15.92 -0.50
CA SER A 118 -10.26 16.44 -1.06
C SER A 118 -10.08 17.90 -1.41
N ASN A 119 -10.49 18.27 -2.63
CA ASN A 119 -10.38 19.62 -3.13
C ASN A 119 -11.78 20.18 -3.40
N ASP A 120 -12.10 21.26 -2.71
CA ASP A 120 -13.21 22.14 -3.04
C ASP A 120 -12.69 23.38 -3.79
N THR A 121 -13.58 24.29 -4.20
CA THR A 121 -13.21 25.51 -4.94
C THR A 121 -12.35 26.50 -4.15
N VAL A 122 -12.36 26.42 -2.82
CA VAL A 122 -11.67 27.39 -1.94
C VAL A 122 -10.76 26.70 -0.92
N LEU A 123 -10.91 25.39 -0.74
CA LEU A 123 -10.25 24.64 0.32
C LEU A 123 -9.73 23.31 -0.21
N VAL A 124 -8.50 23.00 0.14
CA VAL A 124 -7.96 21.65 0.09
C VAL A 124 -7.77 21.16 1.51
N ASP A 125 -8.26 19.97 1.82
CA ASP A 125 -7.96 19.29 3.07
C ASP A 125 -7.70 17.82 2.81
N SER A 126 -7.10 17.15 3.79
CA SER A 126 -6.83 15.72 3.71
C SER A 126 -7.33 14.98 4.93
N LEU A 127 -7.57 13.69 4.74
CA LEU A 127 -7.73 12.71 5.80
C LEU A 127 -6.47 11.83 5.85
N LEU A 128 -6.03 11.50 7.05
CA LEU A 128 -4.98 10.51 7.28
C LEU A 128 -5.58 9.36 8.08
N GLU A 129 -5.82 8.23 7.41
CA GLU A 129 -6.47 7.06 8.00
C GLU A 129 -5.46 5.91 8.13
N PRO A 130 -5.26 5.30 9.31
CA PRO A 130 -4.35 4.17 9.45
C PRO A 130 -4.74 2.99 8.55
N ILE A 131 -3.75 2.31 7.98
CA ILE A 131 -3.97 1.11 7.16
C ILE A 131 -3.04 -0.02 7.60
N SER A 132 -3.53 -1.25 7.58
CA SER A 132 -2.70 -2.41 7.88
C SER A 132 -1.74 -2.71 6.72
N PRO A 133 -0.58 -3.34 6.96
CA PRO A 133 0.31 -3.76 5.87
C PRO A 133 -0.37 -4.68 4.84
N GLY A 134 -1.26 -5.57 5.28
CA GLY A 134 -2.00 -6.46 4.37
C GLY A 134 -2.97 -5.71 3.48
N ASP A 135 -3.74 -4.77 4.05
CA ASP A 135 -4.66 -3.94 3.28
C ASP A 135 -3.90 -3.00 2.34
N ALA A 136 -2.76 -2.46 2.78
CA ALA A 136 -1.91 -1.62 1.95
C ALA A 136 -1.40 -2.38 0.72
N LEU A 137 -0.96 -3.62 0.88
CA LEU A 137 -0.59 -4.47 -0.26
C LEU A 137 -1.79 -4.77 -1.17
N GLY A 138 -2.96 -5.01 -0.59
CA GLY A 138 -4.19 -5.24 -1.35
C GLY A 138 -4.61 -4.05 -2.23
N VAL A 139 -4.38 -2.82 -1.76
CA VAL A 139 -4.80 -1.59 -2.45
C VAL A 139 -3.72 -1.02 -3.36
N TYR A 140 -2.45 -1.04 -2.94
CA TYR A 140 -1.34 -0.38 -3.62
C TYR A 140 -0.36 -1.34 -4.30
N GLY A 141 -0.51 -2.64 -4.07
CA GLY A 141 0.30 -3.67 -4.71
C GLY A 141 1.65 -3.95 -4.04
N PRO A 142 2.36 -4.99 -4.51
CA PRO A 142 3.67 -5.40 -4.00
C PRO A 142 4.77 -4.36 -4.24
N GLU A 143 4.54 -3.38 -5.12
CA GLU A 143 5.46 -2.27 -5.41
C GLU A 143 5.85 -1.49 -4.16
N LEU A 144 4.98 -1.46 -3.14
CA LEU A 144 5.30 -0.86 -1.84
C LEU A 144 6.58 -1.44 -1.24
N LEU A 145 6.82 -2.74 -1.36
CA LEU A 145 8.04 -3.40 -0.87
C LEU A 145 9.27 -2.84 -1.58
N PHE A 146 9.19 -2.66 -2.90
CA PHE A 146 10.29 -2.16 -3.70
C PHE A 146 10.61 -0.70 -3.38
N ILE A 147 9.59 0.16 -3.31
CA ILE A 147 9.77 1.59 -2.95
C ILE A 147 10.40 1.72 -1.57
N LEU A 148 9.94 0.92 -0.61
CA LEU A 148 10.48 0.93 0.73
C LEU A 148 11.92 0.43 0.78
N TYR A 149 12.24 -0.65 0.05
CA TYR A 149 13.61 -1.12 -0.12
C TYR A 149 14.52 -0.04 -0.71
N ARG A 150 14.07 0.70 -1.72
CA ARG A 150 14.84 1.81 -2.31
C ARG A 150 15.13 2.91 -1.30
N GLY A 151 14.13 3.30 -0.51
CA GLY A 151 14.33 4.27 0.57
C GLY A 151 15.33 3.79 1.62
N LEU A 152 15.23 2.51 2.02
CA LEU A 152 16.19 1.90 2.95
C LEU A 152 17.60 1.84 2.37
N LEU A 153 17.76 1.48 1.10
CA LEU A 153 19.06 1.41 0.44
C LEU A 153 19.78 2.76 0.41
N GLU A 154 19.02 3.85 0.27
CA GLU A 154 19.55 5.21 0.16
C GLU A 154 19.84 5.86 1.52
N HIS A 155 19.17 5.42 2.59
CA HIS A 155 19.17 6.14 3.87
C HIS A 155 19.49 5.28 5.11
N LEU A 156 19.43 3.95 5.03
CA LEU A 156 19.70 3.07 6.16
C LEU A 156 21.19 2.70 6.21
N GLU A 157 21.89 3.17 7.24
CA GLU A 157 23.31 2.88 7.47
C GLU A 157 23.50 1.67 8.40
N GLY A 158 24.53 0.86 8.17
CA GLY A 158 24.96 -0.20 9.09
C GLY A 158 24.14 -1.49 9.03
N GLN A 159 23.28 -1.66 8.01
CA GLN A 159 22.50 -2.87 7.76
C GLN A 159 22.68 -3.42 6.34
N GLU A 160 23.90 -3.33 5.80
CA GLU A 160 24.24 -3.67 4.42
C GLU A 160 23.90 -5.13 4.09
N ALA A 161 24.17 -6.06 5.02
CA ALA A 161 23.84 -7.47 4.83
C ALA A 161 22.32 -7.73 4.72
N LEU A 162 21.50 -6.96 5.45
CA LEU A 162 20.04 -7.03 5.33
C LEU A 162 19.60 -6.47 3.97
N LEU A 163 20.14 -5.32 3.57
CA LEU A 163 19.81 -4.68 2.30
C LEU A 163 20.19 -5.57 1.11
N ASP A 164 21.34 -6.24 1.16
CA ASP A 164 21.77 -7.21 0.15
C ASP A 164 20.83 -8.41 0.09
N ALA A 165 20.40 -8.95 1.24
CA ALA A 165 19.45 -10.05 1.28
C ALA A 165 18.10 -9.64 0.70
N LEU A 166 17.57 -8.46 1.09
CA LEU A 166 16.33 -7.91 0.57
C LEU A 166 16.40 -7.69 -0.94
N ARG A 167 17.53 -7.16 -1.44
CA ARG A 167 17.77 -6.99 -2.87
C ARG A 167 17.62 -8.31 -3.62
N VAL A 168 18.34 -9.35 -3.18
CA VAL A 168 18.30 -10.67 -3.82
C VAL A 168 16.90 -11.26 -3.77
N THR A 169 16.20 -11.15 -2.65
CA THR A 169 14.81 -11.64 -2.51
C THR A 169 13.86 -10.91 -3.44
N LEU A 170 13.89 -9.57 -3.48
CA LEU A 170 12.98 -8.78 -4.32
C LEU A 170 13.28 -8.94 -5.80
N GLU A 171 14.55 -9.04 -6.20
CA GLU A 171 14.97 -9.37 -7.57
C GLU A 171 14.42 -10.75 -7.97
N PHE A 172 14.56 -11.76 -7.10
CA PHE A 172 14.06 -13.10 -7.38
C PHE A 172 12.54 -13.17 -7.55
N ILE A 173 11.79 -12.37 -6.78
CA ILE A 173 10.32 -12.31 -6.86
C ILE A 173 9.86 -11.59 -8.14
N HIS A 174 10.55 -10.53 -8.56
CA HIS A 174 10.13 -9.72 -9.71
C HIS A 174 10.67 -10.18 -11.08
N GLY A 175 11.78 -10.93 -11.11
CA GLY A 175 12.39 -11.45 -12.35
C GLY A 175 13.50 -10.57 -12.91
#